data_AF-A0A816FQF9-F1
#
_entry.id   AF-A0A816FQF9-F1
#
_cell.length_a   1.000
_cell.length_b   1.000
_cell.length_c   1.000
_cell.angle_alpha   90.00
_cell.angle_beta   90.00
_cell.angle_gamma   90.00
#
_symmetry.space_group_name_H-M   'P 1'
#
loop_
_entity.id
_entity.type
_entity.pdbx_description
1 polymer ?
#
loop_
_entity_poly.entity_id
_entity_poly.type
_entity_poly.pdbx_seq_one_letter_code
_entity_poly.pdbx_strand_id
1 'polypeptide(L)'
;SFKGEMMTHYYYIDHSKQQSSGSSDSNVHSTNQPPQFNCSSEVLHGKYFLLGQAVWTICQLLTDKLLTVSDLDPLRRYLPPCDRPKPNSRYSSIQDSSRYQYSLSITRPLANQAHDSKKATESIISNVTFSDLVIHVVAVSESVRLQQVLATYGIQTQTPKQIEPLLIWPPAELIKAYANLGVNKKLGFSGRPVRPIGVLGTCKVYRISSKTVLCYPLTFETTDFYISSDMALLLDNIRSDLEFITKCWRLKGRPIYVMMLRERHLRGPQKSDLLELLTQIRQGKLSSSIFVRLERLQTAISTACIEHLDFLNTEVYPTFPWESVAVAENKNTNDLSHYKSLTDVVKAPVLSDDLDYQHHEFQNQHETEIRDYICNTDIQIHSLKKHTLATYELYKRGGLDYMIRDNYRVKNHLEHLMNQATTFQDWAVIRFVSSLLRKMVDSLAPAVTNLLVRGKIVTLGIFGFEETVIDKPIRPNDIYKILYNDNIFGRSIFHAVLLQEVLINVSLFMNTYPQLFNGILKIRLGWMLEAMKLALEYLRTDPEEVVTLNVISPNNIKQLLDYVLTTQQSGDIEQRSSFQKRQMDGALSRVPVHFYEHVWSILERTPGGIKLCGILLPQVEL
;
A
#
# COMPACT_ATOMS: atom_id res chain seq x y z
N SER A 1 26.82 4.12 -44.68
CA SER A 1 25.35 4.20 -44.77
C SER A 1 24.79 2.86 -45.19
N PHE A 2 24.24 2.09 -44.27
CA PHE A 2 23.32 1.00 -44.58
C PHE A 2 22.19 1.06 -43.55
N LYS A 3 21.00 1.42 -44.04
CA LYS A 3 19.71 1.31 -43.36
C LYS A 3 19.26 -0.14 -43.47
N GLY A 4 18.80 -0.72 -42.37
CA GLY A 4 18.12 -2.01 -42.34
C GLY A 4 17.59 -2.27 -40.94
N GLU A 5 16.26 -2.23 -40.78
CA GLU A 5 15.54 -2.55 -39.56
C GLU A 5 15.77 -4.01 -39.16
N MET A 6 16.17 -4.26 -37.91
CA MET A 6 16.14 -5.61 -37.35
C MET A 6 14.73 -5.93 -36.83
N MET A 7 14.02 -6.78 -37.56
CA MET A 7 12.91 -7.57 -37.05
C MET A 7 13.45 -8.83 -36.38
N THR A 8 13.02 -9.12 -35.15
CA THR A 8 13.41 -10.34 -34.43
C THR A 8 12.60 -11.55 -34.92
N HIS A 9 13.24 -12.46 -35.64
CA HIS A 9 12.74 -13.82 -35.83
C HIS A 9 13.64 -14.83 -35.10
N TYR A 10 13.00 -15.62 -34.23
CA TYR A 10 13.53 -16.83 -33.62
C TYR A 10 13.85 -17.87 -34.71
N TYR A 11 14.93 -18.63 -34.60
CA TYR A 11 15.11 -19.86 -35.36
C TYR A 11 15.68 -21.03 -34.54
N TYR A 12 14.84 -22.08 -34.46
CA TYR A 12 15.02 -23.49 -34.81
C TYR A 12 16.41 -24.14 -34.64
N ILE A 13 16.46 -25.26 -33.90
CA ILE A 13 17.57 -26.24 -33.89
C ILE A 13 17.17 -27.41 -34.77
N ASP A 14 18.03 -27.73 -35.73
CA ASP A 14 17.92 -28.84 -36.68
C ASP A 14 17.98 -30.22 -35.97
N HIS A 15 17.16 -31.15 -36.46
CA HIS A 15 16.90 -32.50 -35.91
C HIS A 15 18.07 -33.49 -36.11
N SER A 16 19.22 -33.02 -36.56
CA SER A 16 20.37 -33.83 -37.01
C SER A 16 21.50 -34.00 -35.97
N LYS A 17 21.35 -33.48 -34.74
CA LYS A 17 22.36 -33.58 -33.67
C LYS A 17 21.91 -34.30 -32.39
N GLN A 18 20.85 -35.10 -32.47
CA GLN A 18 20.54 -36.11 -31.46
C GLN A 18 21.12 -37.44 -31.91
N GLN A 19 22.34 -37.77 -31.49
CA GLN A 19 22.85 -39.12 -31.20
C GLN A 19 24.39 -39.12 -31.08
N SER A 20 24.91 -40.04 -30.27
CA SER A 20 26.28 -40.17 -29.71
C SER A 20 26.54 -39.23 -28.51
N SER A 21 26.75 -39.68 -27.28
CA SER A 21 27.45 -40.90 -26.83
C SER A 21 26.93 -41.31 -25.45
N GLY A 22 26.69 -42.61 -25.26
CA GLY A 22 26.27 -43.18 -23.99
C GLY A 22 27.43 -43.56 -23.06
N SER A 23 27.01 -43.83 -21.82
CA SER A 23 27.56 -44.77 -20.82
C SER A 23 29.01 -44.62 -20.33
N SER A 24 29.16 -44.31 -19.03
CA SER A 24 29.85 -45.20 -18.07
C SER A 24 29.56 -44.78 -16.62
N ASP A 25 29.57 -45.80 -15.76
CA ASP A 25 28.98 -45.91 -14.44
C ASP A 25 29.77 -45.33 -13.24
N SER A 26 29.03 -45.20 -12.13
CA SER A 26 29.37 -45.58 -10.75
C SER A 26 29.99 -44.58 -9.74
N ASN A 27 29.13 -44.19 -8.78
CA ASN A 27 29.29 -44.14 -7.32
C ASN A 27 30.68 -43.87 -6.70
N VAL A 28 30.80 -42.78 -5.92
CA VAL A 28 31.45 -42.80 -4.59
C VAL A 28 30.72 -41.87 -3.60
N HIS A 29 30.60 -42.37 -2.38
CA HIS A 29 29.81 -41.91 -1.25
C HIS A 29 30.07 -40.51 -0.67
N SER A 30 28.98 -40.00 -0.10
CA SER A 30 28.89 -39.06 1.02
C SER A 30 30.01 -39.15 2.06
N THR A 31 30.59 -38.00 2.39
CA THR A 31 31.01 -37.70 3.77
C THR A 31 30.60 -36.27 4.12
N ASN A 32 29.61 -36.17 5.01
CA ASN A 32 29.27 -34.94 5.72
C ASN A 32 30.44 -34.62 6.68
N GLN A 33 31.18 -33.54 6.41
CA GLN A 33 31.89 -32.80 7.44
C GLN A 33 31.47 -31.33 7.35
N PRO A 34 31.10 -30.69 8.48
CA PRO A 34 30.91 -29.24 8.48
C PRO A 34 32.25 -28.56 8.18
N PRO A 35 32.26 -27.39 7.51
CA PRO A 35 33.49 -26.70 7.17
C PRO A 35 34.26 -26.36 8.46
N GLN A 36 35.47 -26.91 8.59
CA GLN A 36 36.42 -26.48 9.61
C GLN A 36 36.88 -25.07 9.25
N PHE A 37 36.44 -24.08 10.03
CA PHE A 37 36.99 -22.73 9.97
C PHE A 37 38.42 -22.76 10.54
N ASN A 38 39.41 -22.96 9.67
CA ASN A 38 40.80 -22.68 10.00
C ASN A 38 40.99 -21.16 10.06
N CYS A 39 40.92 -20.62 11.27
CA CYS A 39 41.32 -19.24 11.55
C CYS A 39 42.84 -19.22 11.68
N SER A 40 43.55 -18.82 10.61
CA SER A 40 44.97 -18.51 10.68
C SER A 40 45.18 -17.37 11.68
N SER A 41 46.00 -17.61 12.70
CA SER A 41 46.19 -16.78 13.90
C SER A 41 46.95 -15.47 13.68
N GLU A 42 47.02 -14.96 12.46
CA GLU A 42 47.73 -13.72 12.16
C GLU A 42 46.80 -12.80 11.35
N VAL A 43 46.70 -11.54 11.79
CA VAL A 43 45.86 -10.45 11.25
C VAL A 43 44.43 -10.32 11.80
N LEU A 44 44.25 -10.21 13.12
CA LEU A 44 43.03 -9.61 13.72
C LEU A 44 43.34 -8.77 14.98
N HIS A 45 44.33 -7.88 14.91
CA HIS A 45 44.40 -6.78 15.88
C HIS A 45 43.40 -5.68 15.46
N GLY A 46 42.23 -5.66 16.11
CA GLY A 46 41.35 -4.47 16.14
C GLY A 46 39.95 -4.59 15.54
N LYS A 47 39.50 -5.75 15.05
CA LYS A 47 38.09 -5.94 14.66
C LYS A 47 37.36 -6.76 15.73
N TYR A 48 36.74 -6.06 16.68
CA TYR A 48 35.83 -6.68 17.64
C TYR A 48 34.72 -7.42 16.88
N PHE A 49 34.62 -8.73 17.06
CA PHE A 49 33.50 -9.52 16.55
C PHE A 49 32.27 -9.22 17.40
N LEU A 50 31.65 -8.07 17.13
CA LEU A 50 30.52 -7.51 17.88
C LEU A 50 29.36 -8.50 18.00
N LEU A 51 29.15 -9.35 16.99
CA LEU A 51 28.13 -10.40 17.02
C LEU A 51 28.43 -11.45 18.10
N GLY A 52 29.68 -11.93 18.18
CA GLY A 52 30.08 -12.91 19.20
C GLY A 52 29.99 -12.33 20.61
N GLN A 53 30.37 -11.06 20.79
CA GLN A 53 30.24 -10.36 22.07
C GLN A 53 28.77 -10.14 22.47
N ALA A 54 27.91 -9.78 21.52
CA ALA A 54 26.47 -9.65 21.77
C ALA A 54 25.84 -11.00 22.15
N VAL A 55 26.18 -12.08 21.43
CA VAL A 55 25.70 -13.44 21.75
C VAL A 55 26.20 -13.87 23.13
N TRP A 56 27.47 -13.66 23.46
CA TRP A 56 28.03 -13.99 24.77
C TRP A 56 27.34 -13.22 25.90
N THR A 57 27.10 -11.92 25.71
CA THR A 57 26.39 -11.07 26.69
C THR A 57 24.95 -11.56 26.89
N ILE A 58 24.23 -11.88 25.81
CA ILE A 58 22.88 -12.46 25.89
C ILE A 58 22.91 -13.80 26.63
N CYS A 59 23.88 -14.67 26.35
CA CYS A 59 24.03 -15.94 27.04
C CYS A 59 24.32 -15.77 28.54
N GLN A 60 25.15 -14.82 28.94
CA GLN A 60 25.38 -14.51 30.35
C GLN A 60 24.10 -14.02 31.03
N LEU A 61 23.37 -13.09 30.41
CA LEU A 61 22.11 -12.58 30.94
C LEU A 61 21.04 -13.68 31.10
N LEU A 62 20.99 -14.65 30.19
CA LEU A 62 20.12 -15.84 30.31
C LEU A 62 20.57 -16.77 31.45
N THR A 63 21.87 -16.98 31.59
CA THR A 63 22.46 -17.89 32.59
C THR A 63 22.24 -17.33 34.00
N ASP A 64 22.41 -16.02 34.15
CA ASP A 64 22.16 -15.29 35.40
C ASP A 64 20.67 -15.03 35.66
N LYS A 65 19.77 -15.53 34.80
CA LYS A 65 18.31 -15.37 34.86
C LYS A 65 17.84 -13.90 34.87
N LEU A 66 18.66 -12.99 34.35
CA LEU A 66 18.31 -11.58 34.14
C LEU A 66 17.48 -11.38 32.87
N LEU A 67 17.62 -12.30 31.89
CA LEU A 67 16.72 -12.46 30.76
C LEU A 67 16.06 -13.84 30.82
N THR A 68 14.80 -13.90 30.41
CA THR A 68 14.12 -15.17 30.10
C THR A 68 14.19 -15.45 28.61
N VAL A 69 14.06 -16.72 28.19
CA VAL A 69 14.05 -17.09 26.76
C VAL A 69 12.93 -16.37 26.00
N SER A 70 11.82 -16.04 26.67
CA SER A 70 10.73 -15.23 26.11
C SER A 70 11.11 -13.79 25.80
N ASP A 71 12.12 -13.22 26.47
CA ASP A 71 12.56 -11.84 26.26
C ASP A 71 13.44 -11.70 25.00
N LEU A 72 13.99 -12.82 24.50
CA LEU A 72 14.75 -12.87 23.24
C LEU A 72 13.86 -12.85 22.00
N ASP A 73 12.55 -13.05 22.18
CA ASP A 73 11.56 -12.95 21.12
C ASP A 73 10.53 -11.85 21.45
N PRO A 74 10.92 -10.57 21.32
CA PRO A 74 10.04 -9.44 21.63
C PRO A 74 8.78 -9.40 20.74
N LEU A 75 8.78 -10.14 19.63
CA LEU A 75 7.64 -10.31 18.73
C LEU A 75 6.71 -11.47 19.14
N ARG A 76 7.05 -12.23 20.18
CA ARG A 76 6.32 -13.39 20.70
C ARG A 76 5.91 -14.40 19.61
N ARG A 77 6.75 -14.59 18.61
CA ARG A 77 6.59 -15.61 17.56
C ARG A 77 6.62 -17.03 18.13
N TYR A 78 7.40 -17.24 19.19
CA TYR A 78 7.57 -18.49 19.90
C TYR A 78 7.01 -18.39 21.31
N LEU A 79 5.69 -18.59 21.45
CA LEU A 79 5.04 -18.68 22.76
C LEU A 79 5.58 -19.91 23.53
N PRO A 80 5.81 -19.82 24.85
CA PRO A 80 6.13 -20.99 25.68
C PRO A 80 4.97 -21.99 25.65
N PRO A 81 5.21 -23.31 25.84
CA PRO A 81 4.19 -24.36 25.68
C PRO A 81 2.91 -24.16 26.49
N CYS A 82 2.99 -23.48 27.64
CA CYS A 82 1.85 -23.12 28.48
C CYS A 82 0.97 -22.01 27.89
N ASP A 83 1.53 -21.18 27.01
CA ASP A 83 0.92 -19.99 26.42
C ASP A 83 0.54 -20.16 24.95
N ARG A 84 0.94 -21.28 24.34
CA ARG A 84 0.48 -21.65 23.00
C ARG A 84 -1.01 -21.98 23.08
N PRO A 85 -1.82 -21.53 22.11
CA PRO A 85 -3.19 -22.04 21.97
C PRO A 85 -3.12 -23.55 21.82
N LYS A 86 -3.65 -24.29 22.80
CA LYS A 86 -3.69 -25.75 22.75
C LYS A 86 -4.77 -26.15 21.73
N PRO A 87 -4.44 -26.90 20.67
CA PRO A 87 -5.46 -27.50 19.83
C PRO A 87 -6.22 -28.53 20.69
N ASN A 88 -7.49 -28.26 20.97
CA ASN A 88 -8.38 -29.30 21.48
C ASN A 88 -8.79 -30.21 20.31
N SER A 89 -7.85 -31.00 19.79
CA SER A 89 -8.16 -32.24 19.09
C SER A 89 -6.93 -33.13 19.00
N ARG A 90 -7.15 -34.43 19.25
CA ARG A 90 -6.19 -35.51 19.03
C ARG A 90 -5.97 -35.65 17.52
N TYR A 91 -4.76 -36.04 17.14
CA TYR A 91 -4.22 -36.30 15.79
C TYR A 91 -3.45 -35.14 15.16
N SER A 92 -2.13 -35.33 15.15
CA SER A 92 -1.15 -34.55 14.40
C SER A 92 -1.02 -35.14 13.00
N SER A 93 -1.08 -34.30 11.96
CA SER A 93 -0.47 -34.58 10.67
C SER A 93 0.03 -33.29 10.04
N ILE A 94 1.31 -33.27 9.70
CA ILE A 94 1.99 -32.22 8.92
C ILE A 94 1.53 -32.36 7.46
N GLN A 95 0.98 -31.29 6.85
CA GLN A 95 0.88 -31.18 5.40
C GLN A 95 1.06 -29.73 4.91
N ASP A 96 1.93 -29.61 3.90
CA ASP A 96 2.13 -28.46 3.01
C ASP A 96 0.82 -28.01 2.36
N SER A 97 0.62 -26.70 2.21
CA SER A 97 -0.52 -26.17 1.43
C SER A 97 -0.15 -24.90 0.65
N SER A 98 0.53 -25.11 -0.46
CA SER A 98 0.42 -24.30 -1.68
C SER A 98 -0.94 -24.55 -2.34
N ARG A 99 -1.86 -23.58 -2.27
CA ARG A 99 -2.94 -23.26 -3.24
C ARG A 99 -4.13 -22.62 -2.50
N TYR A 100 -4.37 -21.32 -2.74
CA TYR A 100 -5.72 -20.77 -2.69
C TYR A 100 -5.87 -19.69 -3.77
N GLN A 101 -6.74 -19.99 -4.73
CA GLN A 101 -7.27 -19.10 -5.76
C GLN A 101 -8.45 -18.31 -5.18
N TYR A 102 -8.62 -17.06 -5.62
CA TYR A 102 -9.89 -16.34 -5.53
C TYR A 102 -10.25 -15.78 -6.90
N SER A 103 -11.47 -16.11 -7.33
CA SER A 103 -12.22 -15.49 -8.41
C SER A 103 -12.78 -14.16 -7.92
N LEU A 104 -12.40 -13.05 -8.55
CA LEU A 104 -13.06 -11.76 -8.39
C LEU A 104 -14.23 -11.67 -9.37
N SER A 105 -15.45 -11.60 -8.83
CA SER A 105 -16.66 -11.36 -9.61
C SER A 105 -16.68 -9.94 -10.16
N ILE A 106 -16.50 -9.81 -11.48
CA ILE A 106 -16.73 -8.59 -12.24
C ILE A 106 -18.24 -8.41 -12.37
N THR A 107 -18.83 -7.44 -11.66
CA THR A 107 -20.24 -7.07 -11.87
C THR A 107 -20.36 -6.13 -13.07
N ARG A 108 -20.86 -6.64 -14.19
CA ARG A 108 -21.51 -5.83 -15.25
C ARG A 108 -22.99 -5.62 -14.88
N PRO A 109 -23.62 -4.49 -15.22
CA PRO A 109 -25.06 -4.34 -15.07
C PRO A 109 -25.83 -4.95 -16.27
N LEU A 110 -26.90 -5.68 -15.93
CA LEU A 110 -28.12 -6.01 -16.71
C LEU A 110 -28.02 -6.87 -17.99
N ALA A 111 -28.60 -8.08 -17.92
CA ALA A 111 -29.84 -8.46 -18.63
C ALA A 111 -30.26 -9.91 -18.30
N ASN A 112 -31.57 -10.13 -18.24
CA ASN A 112 -32.27 -11.39 -17.94
C ASN A 112 -31.83 -12.58 -18.81
N GLN A 113 -31.70 -13.77 -18.22
CA GLN A 113 -32.42 -15.00 -18.60
C GLN A 113 -32.10 -16.16 -17.66
N ALA A 114 -33.02 -17.11 -17.59
CA ALA A 114 -33.29 -17.99 -16.47
C ALA A 114 -32.77 -19.44 -16.65
N HIS A 115 -32.89 -20.18 -15.54
CA HIS A 115 -33.04 -21.63 -15.38
C HIS A 115 -31.81 -22.56 -15.25
N ASP A 116 -31.79 -23.19 -14.07
CA ASP A 116 -31.52 -24.61 -13.77
C ASP A 116 -30.13 -25.22 -14.00
N SER A 117 -29.39 -25.38 -12.89
CA SER A 117 -28.85 -26.69 -12.46
C SER A 117 -28.16 -26.58 -11.09
N LYS A 118 -28.94 -26.82 -10.03
CA LYS A 118 -28.42 -27.25 -8.73
C LYS A 118 -28.28 -28.77 -8.73
N LYS A 119 -27.27 -29.26 -8.01
CA LYS A 119 -26.97 -30.65 -7.59
C LYS A 119 -25.94 -31.40 -8.44
N ALA A 120 -24.66 -31.16 -8.16
CA ALA A 120 -23.62 -32.20 -8.04
C ALA A 120 -22.24 -31.54 -7.83
N THR A 121 -21.95 -30.97 -6.66
CA THR A 121 -20.57 -30.59 -6.24
C THR A 121 -20.50 -30.18 -4.75
N GLU A 122 -21.32 -30.77 -3.89
CA GLU A 122 -21.23 -30.58 -2.43
C GLU A 122 -20.80 -31.90 -1.78
N SER A 123 -19.51 -32.24 -1.83
CA SER A 123 -18.95 -33.28 -0.94
C SER A 123 -17.43 -33.29 -0.77
N ILE A 124 -16.66 -32.31 -1.26
CA ILE A 124 -15.19 -32.33 -1.13
C ILE A 124 -14.63 -30.94 -0.76
N ILE A 125 -15.10 -30.33 0.33
CA ILE A 125 -14.35 -29.24 1.00
C ILE A 125 -14.66 -29.29 2.51
N SER A 126 -14.01 -30.20 3.23
CA SER A 126 -13.82 -30.06 4.67
C SER A 126 -12.37 -30.38 4.98
N ASN A 127 -11.57 -29.31 5.17
CA ASN A 127 -10.38 -29.27 6.03
C ASN A 127 -9.68 -27.90 5.85
N VAL A 128 -10.38 -26.82 6.24
CA VAL A 128 -9.75 -25.53 6.53
C VAL A 128 -9.72 -25.41 8.05
N THR A 129 -8.53 -25.38 8.65
CA THR A 129 -8.36 -25.10 10.08
C THR A 129 -8.83 -23.68 10.37
N PHE A 130 -10.02 -23.54 10.96
CA PHE A 130 -10.53 -22.26 11.45
C PHE A 130 -9.60 -21.74 12.56
N SER A 131 -9.00 -20.56 12.37
CA SER A 131 -8.49 -19.81 13.51
C SER A 131 -9.70 -19.27 14.28
N ASP A 132 -9.85 -19.62 15.55
CA ASP A 132 -10.86 -19.06 16.48
C ASP A 132 -10.72 -17.55 16.73
N LEU A 133 -9.96 -16.82 15.90
CA LEU A 133 -9.72 -15.40 16.03
C LEU A 133 -10.97 -14.61 15.61
N VAL A 134 -11.56 -13.92 16.57
CA VAL A 134 -12.60 -12.91 16.33
C VAL A 134 -11.97 -11.54 16.55
N ILE A 135 -12.08 -10.67 15.55
CA ILE A 135 -11.61 -9.27 15.63
C ILE A 135 -12.74 -8.40 16.19
N HIS A 136 -12.50 -7.65 17.26
CA HIS A 136 -13.48 -6.68 17.74
C HIS A 136 -13.37 -5.42 16.88
N VAL A 137 -14.47 -5.02 16.25
CA VAL A 137 -14.56 -3.79 15.47
C VAL A 137 -15.30 -2.75 16.31
N VAL A 138 -14.67 -1.59 16.52
CA VAL A 138 -15.26 -0.46 17.22
C VAL A 138 -15.43 0.67 16.20
N ALA A 139 -16.68 1.02 15.89
CA ALA A 139 -16.98 2.09 14.95
C ALA A 139 -17.18 3.42 15.68
N VAL A 140 -16.39 4.42 15.31
CA VAL A 140 -16.37 5.74 15.94
C VAL A 140 -16.84 6.80 14.93
N SER A 141 -17.94 7.47 15.23
CA SER A 141 -18.50 8.52 14.38
C SER A 141 -17.95 9.89 14.76
N GLU A 142 -17.53 10.70 13.78
CA GLU A 142 -16.99 12.04 14.05
C GLU A 142 -18.02 13.01 14.65
N SER A 143 -19.32 12.81 14.36
CA SER A 143 -20.41 13.67 14.83
C SER A 143 -21.59 12.86 15.37
N VAL A 144 -22.36 13.46 16.28
CA VAL A 144 -23.64 12.90 16.77
C VAL A 144 -24.63 12.73 15.61
N ARG A 145 -24.59 13.63 14.63
CA ARG A 145 -25.43 13.59 13.44
C ARG A 145 -25.14 12.35 12.60
N LEU A 146 -23.86 12.05 12.34
CA LEU A 146 -23.45 10.84 11.65
C LEU A 146 -23.88 9.58 12.41
N GLN A 147 -23.69 9.58 13.74
CA GLN A 147 -24.13 8.49 14.60
C GLN A 147 -25.64 8.21 14.46
N GLN A 148 -26.48 9.24 14.45
CA GLN A 148 -27.92 9.11 14.27
C GLN A 148 -28.27 8.53 12.89
N VAL A 149 -27.62 8.99 11.83
CA VAL A 149 -27.83 8.45 10.48
C VAL A 149 -27.41 6.99 10.37
N LEU A 150 -26.28 6.60 10.95
CA LEU A 150 -25.86 5.19 10.95
C LEU A 150 -26.77 4.30 11.81
N ALA A 151 -27.34 4.86 12.88
CA ALA A 151 -28.31 4.17 13.73
C ALA A 151 -29.61 3.82 12.98
N THR A 152 -30.05 4.61 11.99
CA THR A 152 -31.22 4.25 11.16
C THR A 152 -30.99 3.00 10.30
N TYR A 153 -29.73 2.67 10.00
CA TYR A 153 -29.34 1.43 9.32
C TYR A 153 -29.04 0.29 10.32
N GLY A 154 -29.25 0.53 11.62
CA GLY A 154 -28.97 -0.42 12.69
C GLY A 154 -27.47 -0.66 12.90
N ILE A 155 -26.62 0.31 12.57
CA ILE A 155 -25.18 0.26 12.80
C ILE A 155 -24.88 1.04 14.08
N GLN A 156 -24.38 0.34 15.11
CA GLN A 156 -24.03 0.96 16.38
C GLN A 156 -22.65 1.60 16.28
N THR A 157 -22.56 2.89 16.57
CA THR A 157 -21.29 3.66 16.63
C THR A 157 -21.24 4.48 17.91
N GLN A 158 -20.04 4.96 18.29
CA GLN A 158 -19.83 5.87 19.43
C GLN A 158 -19.19 7.16 18.95
N THR A 159 -19.48 8.29 19.60
CA THR A 159 -18.72 9.54 19.37
C THR A 159 -17.48 9.58 20.27
N PRO A 160 -16.42 10.34 19.92
CA PRO A 160 -15.25 10.51 20.78
C PRO A 160 -15.61 10.91 22.23
N LYS A 161 -16.61 11.79 22.40
CA LYS A 161 -17.11 12.22 23.72
C LYS A 161 -17.75 11.08 24.53
N GLN A 162 -18.39 10.10 23.88
CA GLN A 162 -18.97 8.93 24.55
C GLN A 162 -17.94 7.85 24.92
N ILE A 163 -16.71 7.97 24.41
CA ILE A 163 -15.62 7.02 24.61
C ILE A 163 -14.77 7.38 25.84
N GLU A 164 -14.81 8.63 26.27
CA GLU A 164 -14.16 9.09 27.50
C GLU A 164 -14.56 8.20 28.70
N PRO A 165 -13.61 7.84 29.59
CA PRO A 165 -12.25 8.41 29.74
C PRO A 165 -11.17 7.76 28.85
N LEU A 166 -11.54 6.84 27.95
CA LEU A 166 -10.59 6.19 27.06
C LEU A 166 -10.17 7.16 25.96
N LEU A 167 -8.90 7.15 25.59
CA LEU A 167 -8.37 8.04 24.56
C LEU A 167 -8.22 7.31 23.24
N ILE A 168 -8.60 7.96 22.15
CA ILE A 168 -8.29 7.52 20.79
C ILE A 168 -7.20 8.43 20.25
N TRP A 169 -6.09 7.83 19.83
CA TRP A 169 -4.95 8.51 19.26
C TRP A 169 -4.84 8.28 17.76
N PRO A 170 -4.36 9.30 17.02
CA PRO A 170 -3.77 9.08 15.69
C PRO A 170 -2.55 8.17 15.78
N PRO A 171 -2.24 7.40 14.71
CA PRO A 171 -0.97 6.66 14.61
C PRO A 171 0.27 7.52 14.90
N ALA A 172 0.26 8.78 14.47
CA ALA A 172 1.38 9.71 14.67
C ALA A 172 1.73 9.92 16.16
N GLU A 173 0.73 10.01 17.03
CA GLU A 173 0.96 10.19 18.47
C GLU A 173 1.57 8.93 19.10
N LEU A 174 1.13 7.76 18.66
CA LEU A 174 1.73 6.50 19.10
C LEU A 174 3.19 6.37 18.61
N ILE A 175 3.53 6.88 17.42
CA ILE A 175 4.93 6.93 16.95
C ILE A 175 5.78 7.84 17.86
N LYS A 176 5.27 9.04 18.21
CA LYS A 176 5.96 9.96 19.14
C LYS A 176 6.15 9.33 20.52
N ALA A 177 5.14 8.61 21.01
CA ALA A 177 5.21 7.86 22.25
C ALA A 177 6.37 6.85 22.20
N TYR A 178 6.40 6.00 21.17
CA TYR A 178 7.46 5.00 21.01
C TYR A 178 8.84 5.58 20.71
N ALA A 179 8.97 6.80 20.20
CA ALA A 179 10.28 7.44 19.99
C ALA A 179 11.05 7.61 21.32
N ASN A 180 10.33 7.76 22.43
CA ASN A 180 10.94 7.85 23.76
C ASN A 180 11.44 6.50 24.31
N LEU A 181 11.11 5.38 23.66
CA LEU A 181 11.58 4.06 24.07
C LEU A 181 13.11 4.00 23.92
N GLY A 182 13.82 3.73 25.02
CA GLY A 182 15.27 3.60 25.04
C GLY A 182 16.04 4.93 25.07
N VAL A 183 15.38 6.07 25.30
CA VAL A 183 16.07 7.35 25.53
C VAL A 183 16.90 7.26 26.81
N ASN A 184 18.19 7.56 26.70
CA ASN A 184 19.09 7.65 27.85
C ASN A 184 20.08 8.80 27.65
N LYS A 185 19.83 9.91 28.35
CA LYS A 185 20.67 11.12 28.26
C LYS A 185 22.11 10.88 28.73
N LYS A 186 22.33 10.01 29.73
CA LYS A 186 23.68 9.71 30.25
C LYS A 186 24.52 8.91 29.25
N LEU A 187 23.89 8.02 28.50
CA LEU A 187 24.54 7.18 27.48
C LEU A 187 24.48 7.80 26.07
N GLY A 188 23.87 8.97 25.91
CA GLY A 188 23.69 9.63 24.61
C GLY A 188 22.69 8.95 23.68
N PHE A 189 21.84 8.04 24.18
CA PHE A 189 20.83 7.38 23.35
C PHE A 189 19.60 8.28 23.18
N SER A 190 19.26 8.56 21.91
CA SER A 190 18.12 9.39 21.52
C SER A 190 16.79 8.63 21.41
N GLY A 191 16.78 7.31 21.68
CA GLY A 191 15.59 6.47 21.66
C GLY A 191 15.34 5.77 20.33
N ARG A 192 14.12 5.27 20.15
CA ARG A 192 13.69 4.53 18.96
C ARG A 192 13.53 5.50 17.78
N PRO A 193 14.08 5.18 16.59
CA PRO A 193 13.82 5.96 15.38
C PRO A 193 12.31 6.05 15.08
N VAL A 194 11.87 7.23 14.65
CA VAL A 194 10.49 7.50 14.21
C VAL A 194 10.16 6.57 13.04
N ARG A 195 9.28 5.60 13.28
CA ARG A 195 8.83 4.62 12.27
C ARG A 195 7.32 4.44 12.38
N PRO A 196 6.61 4.31 11.24
CA PRO A 196 5.18 4.06 11.26
C PRO A 196 4.84 2.75 11.97
N ILE A 197 3.68 2.74 12.61
CA ILE A 197 3.15 1.59 13.32
C ILE A 197 2.11 0.93 12.42
N GLY A 198 2.31 -0.35 12.13
CA GLY A 198 1.40 -1.12 11.29
C GLY A 198 0.11 -1.50 12.04
N VAL A 199 -0.82 -2.10 11.28
CA VAL A 199 -2.16 -2.48 11.76
C VAL A 199 -2.13 -3.36 13.01
N LEU A 200 -1.16 -4.28 13.13
CA LEU A 200 -1.01 -5.12 14.34
C LEU A 200 -0.68 -4.31 15.60
N GLY A 201 0.03 -3.19 15.46
CA GLY A 201 0.32 -2.29 16.57
C GLY A 201 -0.89 -1.43 16.90
N THR A 202 -1.55 -0.86 15.89
CA THR A 202 -2.73 -0.01 16.13
C THR A 202 -3.90 -0.79 16.72
N CYS A 203 -4.01 -2.10 16.47
CA CYS A 203 -5.08 -2.94 17.01
C CYS A 203 -4.87 -3.39 18.47
N LYS A 204 -3.86 -2.87 19.17
CA LYS A 204 -3.65 -3.11 20.61
C LYS A 204 -4.25 -1.99 21.44
N VAL A 205 -4.49 -2.31 22.71
CA VAL A 205 -4.82 -1.33 23.74
C VAL A 205 -3.55 -0.97 24.48
N TYR A 206 -3.26 0.32 24.61
CA TYR A 206 -2.08 0.83 25.28
C TYR A 206 -2.41 1.38 26.66
N ARG A 207 -1.61 1.04 27.65
CA ARG A 207 -1.71 1.61 29.00
C ARG A 207 -0.51 2.54 29.24
N ILE A 208 -0.77 3.82 29.46
CA ILE A 208 0.26 4.87 29.55
C ILE A 208 -0.08 5.81 30.71
N SER A 209 0.76 5.88 31.75
CA SER A 209 0.55 6.76 32.92
C SER A 209 -0.90 6.70 33.45
N SER A 210 -1.41 5.48 33.71
CA SER A 210 -2.78 5.20 34.17
C SER A 210 -3.92 5.52 33.19
N LYS A 211 -3.62 6.00 31.97
CA LYS A 211 -4.59 6.19 30.89
C LYS A 211 -4.64 4.97 29.97
N THR A 212 -5.82 4.69 29.45
CA THR A 212 -6.02 3.65 28.43
C THR A 212 -6.21 4.33 27.07
N VAL A 213 -5.36 3.97 26.13
CA VAL A 213 -5.25 4.58 24.82
C VAL A 213 -5.46 3.52 23.74
N LEU A 214 -6.23 3.84 22.71
CA LEU A 214 -6.37 3.05 21.50
C LEU A 214 -5.93 3.87 20.30
N CYS A 215 -5.55 3.19 19.23
CA CYS A 215 -5.13 3.84 18.00
C CYS A 215 -5.99 3.33 16.84
N TYR A 216 -6.45 4.21 15.97
CA TYR A 216 -7.04 3.77 14.70
C TYR A 216 -5.93 3.51 13.66
N PRO A 217 -6.14 2.61 12.68
CA PRO A 217 -5.17 2.35 11.60
C PRO A 217 -4.90 3.58 10.71
N LEU A 218 -3.71 3.61 10.09
CA LEU A 218 -3.31 4.66 9.14
C LEU A 218 -4.31 4.85 7.99
N THR A 219 -5.04 3.79 7.62
CA THR A 219 -6.13 3.78 6.63
C THR A 219 -7.21 4.84 6.90
N PHE A 220 -7.39 5.28 8.16
CA PHE A 220 -8.36 6.32 8.53
C PHE A 220 -7.75 7.70 8.85
N GLU A 221 -6.43 7.84 8.75
CA GLU A 221 -5.76 9.13 8.97
C GLU A 221 -6.16 10.12 7.87
N THR A 222 -6.46 11.37 8.23
CA THR A 222 -6.60 12.42 7.21
C THR A 222 -5.20 12.88 6.83
N THR A 223 -4.64 12.30 5.77
CA THR A 223 -3.41 12.81 5.18
C THR A 223 -3.71 13.95 4.22
N ASP A 224 -2.73 14.84 3.98
CA ASP A 224 -2.85 15.87 2.95
C ASP A 224 -2.97 15.31 1.53
N PHE A 225 -2.61 14.03 1.32
CA PHE A 225 -2.75 13.35 0.04
C PHE A 225 -4.17 12.80 -0.20
N TYR A 226 -4.62 12.83 -1.45
CA TYR A 226 -6.02 12.58 -1.82
C TYR A 226 -6.43 11.10 -1.94
N ILE A 227 -5.50 10.14 -1.82
CA ILE A 227 -5.79 8.69 -1.90
C ILE A 227 -6.93 8.30 -0.95
N SER A 228 -6.97 8.89 0.25
CA SER A 228 -8.00 8.60 1.25
C SER A 228 -9.41 9.07 0.87
N SER A 229 -9.54 9.86 -0.21
CA SER A 229 -10.83 10.37 -0.68
C SER A 229 -11.59 9.37 -1.55
N ASP A 230 -10.94 8.31 -2.03
CA ASP A 230 -11.60 7.24 -2.76
C ASP A 230 -12.20 6.22 -1.78
N MET A 231 -13.54 6.19 -1.72
CA MET A 231 -14.27 5.33 -0.80
C MET A 231 -14.11 3.85 -1.16
N ALA A 232 -14.09 3.48 -2.44
CA ALA A 232 -13.88 2.09 -2.85
C ALA A 232 -12.50 1.59 -2.40
N LEU A 233 -11.47 2.43 -2.54
CA LEU A 233 -10.12 2.10 -2.06
C LEU A 233 -10.06 1.98 -0.54
N LEU A 234 -10.76 2.87 0.19
CA LEU A 234 -10.87 2.79 1.65
C LEU A 234 -11.51 1.46 2.08
N LEU A 235 -12.63 1.07 1.47
CA LEU A 235 -13.32 -0.18 1.76
C LEU A 235 -12.44 -1.40 1.50
N ASP A 236 -11.68 -1.39 0.41
CA ASP A 236 -10.76 -2.46 0.06
C ASP A 236 -9.55 -2.55 1.03
N ASN A 237 -9.02 -1.42 1.46
CA ASN A 237 -7.97 -1.37 2.48
C ASN A 237 -8.46 -1.89 3.83
N ILE A 238 -9.71 -1.59 4.24
CA ILE A 238 -10.30 -2.15 5.47
C ILE A 238 -10.39 -3.67 5.39
N ARG A 239 -10.83 -4.22 4.25
CA ARG A 239 -10.89 -5.68 4.06
C ARG A 239 -9.49 -6.29 4.15
N SER A 240 -8.51 -5.68 3.48
CA SER A 240 -7.11 -6.11 3.50
C SER A 240 -6.52 -6.07 4.91
N ASP A 241 -6.80 -5.02 5.69
CA ASP A 241 -6.34 -4.88 7.07
C ASP A 241 -6.91 -5.97 7.97
N LEU A 242 -8.22 -6.25 7.89
CA LEU A 242 -8.88 -7.31 8.66
C LEU A 242 -8.37 -8.70 8.27
N GLU A 243 -8.13 -8.95 6.99
CA GLU A 243 -7.53 -10.20 6.52
C GLU A 243 -6.10 -10.37 7.05
N PHE A 244 -5.30 -9.30 6.99
CA PHE A 244 -3.94 -9.30 7.50
C PHE A 244 -3.89 -9.58 9.00
N ILE A 245 -4.77 -8.96 9.80
CA ILE A 245 -4.91 -9.27 11.22
C ILE A 245 -5.26 -10.74 11.42
N THR A 246 -6.20 -11.28 10.65
CA THR A 246 -6.62 -12.68 10.74
C THR A 246 -5.45 -13.65 10.53
N LYS A 247 -4.59 -13.37 9.54
CA LYS A 247 -3.42 -14.22 9.23
C LYS A 247 -2.27 -14.06 10.22
N CYS A 248 -2.01 -12.85 10.67
CA CYS A 248 -0.79 -12.48 11.37
C CYS A 248 -0.92 -12.29 12.88
N TRP A 249 -2.14 -12.19 13.43
CA TRP A 249 -2.32 -12.01 14.87
C TRP A 249 -1.98 -13.27 15.65
N ARG A 250 -0.91 -13.22 16.44
CA ARG A 250 -0.43 -14.32 17.31
C ARG A 250 -0.32 -13.91 18.78
N LEU A 251 -0.83 -12.73 19.13
CA LEU A 251 -0.72 -12.15 20.47
C LEU A 251 -1.83 -12.66 21.39
N LYS A 252 -1.56 -12.63 22.70
CA LYS A 252 -2.58 -12.89 23.73
C LYS A 252 -3.60 -11.75 23.77
N GLY A 253 -4.87 -12.09 23.85
CA GLY A 253 -5.98 -11.13 23.76
C GLY A 253 -6.44 -10.91 22.32
N ARG A 254 -7.66 -10.39 22.19
CA ARG A 254 -8.30 -10.12 20.91
C ARG A 254 -7.84 -8.76 20.35
N PRO A 255 -7.64 -8.64 19.03
CA PRO A 255 -7.37 -7.35 18.41
C PRO A 255 -8.62 -6.46 18.42
N ILE A 256 -8.44 -5.16 18.69
CA ILE A 256 -9.47 -4.14 18.54
C ILE A 256 -9.17 -3.29 17.31
N TYR A 257 -9.99 -3.41 16.27
CA TYR A 257 -9.92 -2.59 15.07
C TYR A 257 -10.82 -1.36 15.21
N VAL A 258 -10.23 -0.18 15.39
CA VAL A 258 -10.96 1.09 15.53
C VAL A 258 -11.22 1.68 14.15
N MET A 259 -12.50 1.74 13.75
CA MET A 259 -12.96 2.26 12.47
C MET A 259 -13.49 3.69 12.64
N MET A 260 -12.76 4.68 12.13
CA MET A 260 -13.19 6.08 12.18
C MET A 260 -14.11 6.41 11.00
N LEU A 261 -15.36 6.74 11.29
CA LEU A 261 -16.39 7.09 10.31
C LEU A 261 -16.61 8.60 10.30
N ARG A 262 -16.63 9.16 9.09
CA ARG A 262 -16.83 10.59 8.83
C ARG A 262 -18.03 10.79 7.92
N GLU A 263 -18.62 11.97 7.97
CA GLU A 263 -19.79 12.36 7.19
C GLU A 263 -19.51 12.28 5.69
N ARG A 264 -18.29 12.63 5.27
CA ARG A 264 -17.84 12.47 3.88
C ARG A 264 -17.88 11.03 3.38
N HIS A 265 -17.77 10.02 4.26
CA HIS A 265 -17.84 8.61 3.86
C HIS A 265 -19.25 8.19 3.44
N LEU A 266 -20.29 8.95 3.84
CA LEU A 266 -21.67 8.74 3.41
C LEU A 266 -22.07 9.59 2.21
N ARG A 267 -21.17 10.45 1.71
CA ARG A 267 -21.41 11.27 0.53
C ARG A 267 -20.92 10.54 -0.72
N GLY A 268 -21.70 10.61 -1.79
CA GLY A 268 -21.32 10.06 -3.10
C GLY A 268 -21.91 8.67 -3.40
N PRO A 269 -21.55 8.12 -4.58
CA PRO A 269 -22.20 6.92 -5.14
C PRO A 269 -21.90 5.65 -4.34
N GLN A 270 -20.71 5.54 -3.74
CA GLN A 270 -20.22 4.34 -3.02
C GLN A 270 -20.76 4.24 -1.58
N LYS A 271 -21.77 5.05 -1.21
CA LYS A 271 -22.45 4.97 0.08
C LYS A 271 -23.07 3.59 0.32
N SER A 272 -23.67 2.99 -0.71
CA SER A 272 -24.25 1.64 -0.64
C SER A 272 -23.22 0.62 -0.16
N ASP A 273 -22.01 0.70 -0.71
CA ASP A 273 -20.96 -0.28 -0.52
C ASP A 273 -20.38 -0.19 0.90
N LEU A 274 -20.30 1.03 1.45
CA LEU A 274 -19.96 1.23 2.86
C LEU A 274 -21.03 0.64 3.79
N LEU A 275 -22.30 0.91 3.52
CA LEU A 275 -23.40 0.39 4.33
C LEU A 275 -23.47 -1.15 4.25
N GLU A 276 -23.19 -1.72 3.09
CA GLU A 276 -23.08 -3.17 2.90
C GLU A 276 -21.93 -3.74 3.74
N LEU A 277 -20.73 -3.15 3.66
CA LEU A 277 -19.59 -3.59 4.48
C LEU A 277 -19.91 -3.50 5.98
N LEU A 278 -20.51 -2.41 6.44
CA LEU A 278 -20.90 -2.24 7.85
C LEU A 278 -21.98 -3.26 8.27
N THR A 279 -22.87 -3.63 7.35
CA THR A 279 -23.86 -4.68 7.58
C THR A 279 -23.20 -6.06 7.69
N GLN A 280 -22.23 -6.37 6.83
CA GLN A 280 -21.42 -7.60 6.91
C GLN A 280 -20.63 -7.66 8.22
N ILE A 281 -20.03 -6.54 8.65
CA ILE A 281 -19.34 -6.43 9.94
C ILE A 281 -20.32 -6.69 11.10
N ARG A 282 -21.54 -6.15 11.03
CA ARG A 282 -22.59 -6.39 12.04
C ARG A 282 -23.03 -7.85 12.10
N GLN A 283 -23.11 -8.53 10.95
CA GLN A 283 -23.45 -9.96 10.88
C GLN A 283 -22.34 -10.87 11.45
N GLY A 284 -21.11 -10.36 11.55
CA GLY A 284 -19.99 -11.01 12.23
C GLY A 284 -19.13 -11.92 11.35
N LYS A 285 -19.40 -11.98 10.05
CA LYS A 285 -18.62 -12.74 9.07
C LYS A 285 -18.49 -11.94 7.78
N LEU A 286 -17.26 -11.56 7.42
CA LEU A 286 -16.98 -10.85 6.15
C LEU A 286 -16.64 -11.83 5.02
N SER A 287 -15.93 -12.90 5.34
CA SER A 287 -15.51 -13.93 4.39
C SER A 287 -15.48 -15.30 5.06
N SER A 288 -15.10 -16.35 4.33
CA SER A 288 -14.96 -17.71 4.89
C SER A 288 -14.01 -17.76 6.09
N SER A 289 -12.98 -16.91 6.13
CA SER A 289 -11.91 -16.89 7.14
C SER A 289 -11.95 -15.70 8.10
N ILE A 290 -12.66 -14.60 7.77
CA ILE A 290 -12.65 -13.37 8.56
C ILE A 290 -13.89 -13.29 9.45
N PHE A 291 -13.68 -13.49 10.75
CA PHE A 291 -14.71 -13.33 11.79
C PHE A 291 -14.51 -12.02 12.55
N VAL A 292 -15.58 -11.25 12.67
CA VAL A 292 -15.55 -9.95 13.34
C VAL A 292 -16.71 -9.82 14.31
N ARG A 293 -16.62 -8.87 15.24
CA ARG A 293 -17.73 -8.51 16.10
C ARG A 293 -17.79 -7.00 16.30
N LEU A 294 -18.88 -6.38 15.86
CA LEU A 294 -19.15 -4.96 16.11
C LEU A 294 -19.63 -4.77 17.56
N GLU A 295 -18.87 -4.03 18.37
CA GLU A 295 -19.21 -3.81 19.78
C GLU A 295 -18.87 -2.39 20.25
N ARG A 296 -19.40 -2.03 21.43
CA ARG A 296 -18.94 -0.86 22.15
C ARG A 296 -17.52 -1.08 22.68
N LEU A 297 -16.74 -0.01 22.68
CA LEU A 297 -15.35 -0.03 23.10
C LEU A 297 -15.16 -0.56 24.53
N GLN A 298 -16.04 -0.17 25.45
CA GLN A 298 -16.00 -0.60 26.85
C GLN A 298 -16.12 -2.12 27.00
N THR A 299 -16.90 -2.77 26.14
CA THR A 299 -17.05 -4.24 26.10
C THR A 299 -15.80 -4.89 25.52
N ALA A 300 -15.30 -4.37 24.40
CA ALA A 300 -14.16 -4.94 23.68
C ALA A 300 -12.88 -4.98 24.52
N ILE A 301 -12.63 -3.97 25.36
CA ILE A 301 -11.43 -3.85 26.20
C ILE A 301 -11.24 -5.05 27.15
N SER A 302 -12.34 -5.65 27.63
CA SER A 302 -12.29 -6.77 28.58
C SER A 302 -11.53 -8.00 28.05
N THR A 303 -11.46 -8.16 26.72
CA THR A 303 -10.78 -9.30 26.07
C THR A 303 -9.58 -8.87 25.22
N ALA A 304 -9.22 -7.59 25.26
CA ALA A 304 -8.24 -6.99 24.36
C ALA A 304 -6.80 -7.42 24.65
N CYS A 305 -5.94 -7.30 23.64
CA CYS A 305 -4.49 -7.33 23.84
C CYS A 305 -4.01 -6.00 24.41
N ILE A 306 -3.55 -6.01 25.66
CA ILE A 306 -3.06 -4.82 26.37
C ILE A 306 -1.53 -4.79 26.36
N GLU A 307 -0.96 -3.66 25.97
CA GLU A 307 0.48 -3.35 26.01
C GLU A 307 0.74 -2.16 26.92
N HIS A 308 1.71 -2.30 27.81
CA HIS A 308 2.07 -1.27 28.79
C HIS A 308 3.26 -0.45 28.27
N LEU A 309 3.12 0.87 28.21
CA LEU A 309 4.19 1.79 27.84
C LEU A 309 4.71 2.52 29.09
N ASP A 310 5.21 1.75 30.05
CA ASP A 310 5.62 2.26 31.37
C ASP A 310 6.84 3.20 31.32
N PHE A 311 7.58 3.19 30.21
CA PHE A 311 8.70 4.12 29.96
C PHE A 311 8.23 5.57 29.74
N LEU A 312 6.95 5.80 29.45
CA LEU A 312 6.34 7.13 29.36
C LEU A 312 5.70 7.50 30.69
N ASN A 313 6.50 8.06 31.58
CA ASN A 313 6.01 8.64 32.83
C ASN A 313 5.73 10.15 32.64
N THR A 314 4.57 10.61 33.12
CA THR A 314 4.13 12.01 33.05
C THR A 314 5.14 12.95 33.73
N GLU A 315 5.86 12.47 34.74
CA GLU A 315 6.92 13.22 35.44
C GLU A 315 8.16 13.49 34.59
N VAL A 316 8.46 12.60 33.63
CA VAL A 316 9.67 12.69 32.78
C VAL A 316 9.38 13.43 31.46
N TYR A 317 8.11 13.41 31.01
CA TYR A 317 7.66 14.03 29.75
C TYR A 317 6.38 14.86 29.94
N PRO A 318 6.44 15.98 30.69
CA PRO A 318 5.28 16.83 30.96
C PRO A 318 4.72 17.51 29.70
N THR A 319 5.55 17.68 28.66
CA THR A 319 5.18 18.31 27.37
C THR A 319 4.58 17.35 26.34
N PHE A 320 4.38 16.08 26.67
CA PHE A 320 3.72 15.16 25.73
C PHE A 320 2.23 15.53 25.63
N PRO A 321 1.62 15.61 24.43
CA PRO A 321 0.20 15.96 24.29
C PRO A 321 -0.67 14.79 24.79
N TRP A 322 -1.03 14.84 26.08
CA TRP A 322 -1.78 13.79 26.78
C TRP A 322 -3.30 13.86 26.57
N GLU A 323 -3.76 14.81 25.78
CA GLU A 323 -5.17 14.98 25.42
C GLU A 323 -5.53 14.02 24.29
N SER A 324 -6.81 13.62 24.20
CA SER A 324 -7.29 13.10 22.92
C SER A 324 -7.01 14.19 21.91
N VAL A 325 -6.28 13.87 20.83
CA VAL A 325 -6.38 14.72 19.64
C VAL A 325 -7.84 14.58 19.25
N ALA A 326 -8.66 15.55 19.69
CA ALA A 326 -10.01 15.69 19.20
C ALA A 326 -9.86 15.55 17.70
N VAL A 327 -10.50 14.52 17.11
CA VAL A 327 -10.66 14.41 15.66
C VAL A 327 -11.00 15.81 15.24
N ALA A 328 -10.06 16.51 14.61
CA ALA A 328 -10.09 17.96 14.58
C ALA A 328 -11.47 18.33 14.05
N GLU A 329 -12.34 18.82 14.93
CA GLU A 329 -13.56 19.48 14.51
C GLU A 329 -12.98 20.57 13.63
N ASN A 330 -13.11 20.43 12.30
CA ASN A 330 -12.51 21.34 11.35
C ASN A 330 -12.95 22.75 11.77
N LYS A 331 -12.10 23.49 12.48
CA LYS A 331 -12.39 24.86 12.93
C LYS A 331 -12.46 25.84 11.76
N ASN A 332 -12.35 25.33 10.53
CA ASN A 332 -12.66 26.02 9.29
C ASN A 332 -14.15 25.88 8.89
N THR A 333 -15.07 25.64 9.83
CA THR A 333 -16.51 25.86 9.62
C THR A 333 -16.83 27.36 9.71
N ASN A 334 -16.21 28.19 8.87
CA ASN A 334 -16.87 29.41 8.39
C ASN A 334 -17.67 29.14 7.11
N ASP A 335 -17.61 27.93 6.56
CA ASP A 335 -18.66 27.45 5.68
C ASP A 335 -19.87 27.11 6.54
N LEU A 336 -20.79 28.09 6.64
CA LEU A 336 -22.20 27.81 6.85
C LEU A 336 -22.67 26.92 5.70
N SER A 337 -22.33 25.63 5.75
CA SER A 337 -23.01 24.62 4.95
C SER A 337 -24.40 24.47 5.57
N HIS A 338 -25.30 25.38 5.16
CA HIS A 338 -26.74 25.24 5.27
C HIS A 338 -27.11 23.75 5.19
N TYR A 339 -27.96 23.29 6.11
CA TYR A 339 -28.67 22.00 6.14
C TYR A 339 -28.82 21.29 4.78
N LYS A 340 -27.74 20.74 4.23
CA LYS A 340 -27.75 19.86 3.07
C LYS A 340 -27.85 18.45 3.60
N SER A 341 -28.73 17.65 3.00
CA SER A 341 -28.95 16.29 3.48
C SER A 341 -27.65 15.53 3.41
N LEU A 342 -27.38 14.75 4.45
CA LEU A 342 -26.20 13.88 4.53
C LEU A 342 -26.19 12.81 3.44
N THR A 343 -27.35 12.62 2.81
CA THR A 343 -27.61 11.67 1.73
C THR A 343 -27.78 12.33 0.37
N ASP A 344 -27.58 13.65 0.25
CA ASP A 344 -27.63 14.32 -1.05
C ASP A 344 -26.46 13.80 -1.90
N VAL A 345 -26.80 12.95 -2.86
CA VAL A 345 -25.86 12.48 -3.88
C VAL A 345 -25.72 13.62 -4.87
N VAL A 346 -24.62 14.38 -4.77
CA VAL A 346 -24.15 15.13 -5.92
C VAL A 346 -23.78 14.06 -6.94
N LYS A 347 -24.67 13.81 -7.92
CA LYS A 347 -24.35 12.97 -9.06
C LYS A 347 -23.22 13.69 -9.79
N ALA A 348 -21.99 13.26 -9.56
CA ALA A 348 -20.88 13.67 -10.40
C ALA A 348 -21.23 13.22 -11.84
N PRO A 349 -21.34 14.14 -12.81
CA PRO A 349 -21.39 13.74 -14.20
C PRO A 349 -20.12 12.94 -14.50
N VAL A 350 -20.25 11.92 -15.34
CA VAL A 350 -19.10 11.18 -15.86
C VAL A 350 -18.29 12.17 -16.70
N LEU A 351 -17.29 12.80 -16.08
CA LEU A 351 -16.37 13.70 -16.76
C LEU A 351 -15.33 12.81 -17.44
N SER A 352 -15.63 12.42 -18.69
CA SER A 352 -14.81 11.52 -19.51
C SER A 352 -13.50 12.15 -19.99
N ASP A 353 -13.47 13.46 -20.15
CA ASP A 353 -12.37 14.07 -20.91
C ASP A 353 -11.13 14.26 -20.05
N ASP A 354 -9.95 13.92 -20.56
CA ASP A 354 -8.70 14.25 -19.88
C ASP A 354 -8.53 15.77 -19.77
N LEU A 355 -7.73 16.23 -18.81
CA LEU A 355 -7.33 17.62 -18.71
C LEU A 355 -6.27 17.92 -19.77
N ASP A 356 -6.67 18.53 -20.89
CA ASP A 356 -5.70 19.07 -21.85
C ASP A 356 -5.05 20.35 -21.30
N TYR A 357 -3.95 20.18 -20.58
CA TYR A 357 -3.13 21.27 -20.08
C TYR A 357 -2.07 21.73 -21.09
N GLN A 358 -1.89 21.00 -22.19
CA GLN A 358 -0.92 21.34 -23.23
C GLN A 358 -1.51 22.29 -24.26
N HIS A 359 -2.82 22.25 -24.52
CA HIS A 359 -3.53 23.15 -25.41
C HIS A 359 -4.83 23.64 -24.75
N HIS A 360 -4.84 24.90 -24.30
CA HIS A 360 -6.00 25.46 -23.60
C HIS A 360 -6.24 26.95 -23.93
N GLU A 361 -7.49 27.40 -23.75
CA GLU A 361 -7.96 28.75 -24.11
C GLU A 361 -7.18 29.89 -23.41
N PHE A 362 -6.62 29.64 -22.22
CA PHE A 362 -5.92 30.63 -21.41
C PHE A 362 -4.45 30.91 -21.81
N GLN A 363 -3.82 30.13 -22.71
CA GLN A 363 -2.36 30.23 -22.97
C GLN A 363 -1.94 31.62 -23.48
N ASN A 364 -2.80 32.24 -24.27
CA ASN A 364 -2.52 33.52 -24.93
C ASN A 364 -3.31 34.69 -24.32
N GLN A 365 -4.03 34.45 -23.21
CA GLN A 365 -4.86 35.49 -22.58
C GLN A 365 -4.04 36.41 -21.67
N HIS A 366 -4.49 37.66 -21.57
CA HIS A 366 -3.85 38.63 -20.69
C HIS A 366 -4.10 38.28 -19.22
N GLU A 367 -3.15 38.62 -18.35
CA GLU A 367 -3.21 38.26 -16.93
C GLU A 367 -4.47 38.75 -16.21
N THR A 368 -4.92 39.96 -16.55
CA THR A 368 -6.13 40.57 -15.99
C THR A 368 -7.36 39.74 -16.29
N GLU A 369 -7.51 39.25 -17.53
CA GLU A 369 -8.65 38.43 -17.96
C GLU A 369 -8.70 37.10 -17.19
N ILE A 370 -7.55 36.48 -16.96
CA ILE A 370 -7.44 35.22 -16.22
C ILE A 370 -7.83 35.43 -14.75
N ARG A 371 -7.36 36.53 -14.14
CA ARG A 371 -7.73 36.89 -12.76
C ARG A 371 -9.21 37.21 -12.64
N ASP A 372 -9.76 37.96 -13.60
CA ASP A 372 -11.16 38.33 -13.64
C ASP A 372 -12.04 37.09 -13.79
N TYR A 373 -11.66 36.14 -14.64
CA TYR A 373 -12.33 34.84 -14.73
C TYR A 373 -12.33 34.13 -13.37
N ILE A 374 -11.16 33.92 -12.76
CA ILE A 374 -11.03 33.21 -11.48
C ILE A 374 -11.84 33.88 -10.36
N CYS A 375 -11.89 35.21 -10.32
CA CYS A 375 -12.56 35.96 -9.26
C CYS A 375 -14.07 36.10 -9.49
N ASN A 376 -14.53 36.14 -10.74
CA ASN A 376 -15.93 36.43 -11.07
C ASN A 376 -16.76 35.18 -11.36
N THR A 377 -16.15 34.01 -11.59
CA THR A 377 -16.88 32.76 -11.83
C THR A 377 -16.83 31.83 -10.61
N ASP A 378 -17.99 31.29 -10.25
CA ASP A 378 -18.07 30.28 -9.20
C ASP A 378 -17.57 28.92 -9.71
N ILE A 379 -16.87 28.20 -8.82
CA ILE A 379 -16.42 26.85 -9.10
C ILE A 379 -17.61 25.91 -8.99
N GLN A 380 -18.02 25.40 -10.14
CA GLN A 380 -19.01 24.35 -10.29
C GLN A 380 -18.35 23.16 -11.00
N ILE A 381 -19.02 22.01 -11.00
CA ILE A 381 -18.52 20.78 -11.62
C ILE A 381 -18.01 21.00 -13.05
N HIS A 382 -18.81 21.70 -13.87
CA HIS A 382 -18.57 21.97 -15.28
C HIS A 382 -17.43 22.98 -15.52
N SER A 383 -17.19 23.89 -14.57
CA SER A 383 -16.16 24.93 -14.67
C SER A 383 -14.84 24.53 -14.01
N LEU A 384 -14.81 23.43 -13.25
CA LEU A 384 -13.65 22.98 -12.48
C LEU A 384 -12.37 22.83 -13.32
N LYS A 385 -12.48 22.18 -14.48
CA LYS A 385 -11.35 22.02 -15.40
C LYS A 385 -10.84 23.35 -15.94
N LYS A 386 -11.75 24.24 -16.36
CA LYS A 386 -11.41 25.60 -16.84
C LYS A 386 -10.73 26.43 -15.76
N HIS A 387 -11.26 26.43 -14.53
CA HIS A 387 -10.59 27.08 -13.39
C HIS A 387 -9.20 26.50 -13.15
N THR A 388 -9.02 25.18 -13.26
CA THR A 388 -7.72 24.53 -13.10
C THR A 388 -6.72 25.00 -14.16
N LEU A 389 -7.14 25.10 -15.42
CA LEU A 389 -6.31 25.57 -16.53
C LEU A 389 -5.97 27.06 -16.42
N ALA A 390 -6.93 27.91 -16.05
CA ALA A 390 -6.71 29.33 -15.77
C ALA A 390 -5.67 29.53 -14.65
N THR A 391 -5.80 28.74 -13.58
CA THR A 391 -4.88 28.80 -12.43
C THR A 391 -3.50 28.27 -12.78
N TYR A 392 -3.42 27.23 -13.63
CA TYR A 392 -2.17 26.70 -14.14
C TYR A 392 -1.41 27.73 -14.98
N GLU A 393 -2.11 28.55 -15.76
CA GLU A 393 -1.49 29.64 -16.51
C GLU A 393 -0.83 30.67 -15.57
N LEU A 394 -1.51 31.06 -14.48
CA LEU A 394 -0.93 31.94 -13.46
C LEU A 394 0.24 31.27 -12.72
N TYR A 395 0.14 29.96 -12.44
CA TYR A 395 1.23 29.18 -11.87
C TYR A 395 2.48 29.18 -12.75
N LYS A 396 2.34 29.04 -14.08
CA LYS A 396 3.49 29.11 -15.00
C LYS A 396 4.19 30.46 -14.97
N ARG A 397 3.44 31.55 -14.73
CA ARG A 397 3.97 32.92 -14.73
C ARG A 397 4.74 33.29 -13.48
N GLY A 398 4.29 32.83 -12.30
CA GLY A 398 4.93 33.24 -11.04
C GLY A 398 4.88 32.22 -9.90
N GLY A 399 4.60 30.95 -10.21
CA GLY A 399 4.59 29.85 -9.25
C GLY A 399 3.45 29.90 -8.24
N LEU A 400 3.63 29.21 -7.12
CA LEU A 400 2.61 29.05 -6.08
C LEU A 400 2.30 30.36 -5.32
N ASP A 401 3.29 31.24 -5.21
CA ASP A 401 3.16 32.51 -4.50
C ASP A 401 2.61 33.66 -5.36
N TYR A 402 2.27 33.37 -6.62
CA TYR A 402 1.70 34.38 -7.50
C TYR A 402 0.35 34.87 -7.00
N MET A 403 0.13 36.19 -7.05
CA MET A 403 -1.07 36.82 -6.51
C MET A 403 -2.19 36.82 -7.56
N ILE A 404 -3.37 36.35 -7.16
CA ILE A 404 -4.60 36.41 -7.96
C ILE A 404 -5.38 37.67 -7.58
N ARG A 405 -5.55 37.92 -6.28
CA ARG A 405 -6.11 39.14 -5.70
C ARG A 405 -5.41 39.40 -4.37
N ASP A 406 -5.70 40.55 -3.75
CA ASP A 406 -5.12 40.90 -2.44
C ASP A 406 -5.30 39.75 -1.43
N ASN A 407 -4.19 39.32 -0.83
CA ASN A 407 -4.09 38.19 0.10
C ASN A 407 -4.61 36.84 -0.42
N TYR A 408 -4.67 36.62 -1.73
CA TYR A 408 -5.08 35.35 -2.31
C TYR A 408 -4.11 34.89 -3.40
N ARG A 409 -3.33 33.86 -3.08
CA ARG A 409 -2.30 33.31 -3.96
C ARG A 409 -2.83 32.16 -4.80
N VAL A 410 -2.11 31.85 -5.88
CA VAL A 410 -2.29 30.64 -6.68
C VAL A 410 -2.34 29.39 -5.78
N LYS A 411 -1.46 29.29 -4.79
CA LYS A 411 -1.50 28.19 -3.81
C LYS A 411 -2.87 28.06 -3.12
N ASN A 412 -3.44 29.16 -2.64
CA ASN A 412 -4.73 29.14 -1.95
C ASN A 412 -5.87 28.72 -2.88
N HIS A 413 -5.83 29.17 -4.14
CA HIS A 413 -6.83 28.81 -5.13
C HIS A 413 -6.70 27.35 -5.57
N LEU A 414 -5.48 26.84 -5.75
CA LEU A 414 -5.23 25.41 -5.99
C LEU A 414 -5.72 24.54 -4.82
N GLU A 415 -5.45 24.91 -3.57
CA GLU A 415 -5.99 24.20 -2.40
C GLU A 415 -7.53 24.19 -2.39
N HIS A 416 -8.16 25.31 -2.75
CA HIS A 416 -9.61 25.40 -2.87
C HIS A 416 -10.15 24.52 -4.01
N LEU A 417 -9.52 24.55 -5.19
CA LEU A 417 -9.88 23.70 -6.33
C LEU A 417 -9.76 22.22 -6.01
N MET A 418 -8.71 21.81 -5.31
CA MET A 418 -8.52 20.42 -4.88
C MET A 418 -9.63 19.95 -3.93
N ASN A 419 -10.09 20.81 -3.01
CA ASN A 419 -11.21 20.50 -2.12
C ASN A 419 -12.54 20.34 -2.89
N GLN A 420 -12.79 21.22 -3.87
CA GLN A 420 -13.97 21.12 -4.74
C GLN A 420 -13.89 19.86 -5.62
N ALA A 421 -12.74 19.61 -6.25
CA ALA A 421 -12.51 18.44 -7.08
C ALA A 421 -12.67 17.13 -6.30
N THR A 422 -12.20 17.09 -5.05
CA THR A 422 -12.42 15.95 -4.13
C THR A 422 -13.90 15.71 -3.85
N THR A 423 -14.68 16.78 -3.69
CA THR A 423 -16.13 16.69 -3.48
C THR A 423 -16.85 16.15 -4.72
N PHE A 424 -16.38 16.53 -5.90
CA PHE A 424 -16.92 16.07 -7.19
C PHE A 424 -16.31 14.77 -7.70
N GLN A 425 -15.26 14.26 -7.03
CA GLN A 425 -14.48 13.08 -7.43
C GLN A 425 -13.86 13.19 -8.85
N ASP A 426 -13.43 14.39 -9.26
CA ASP A 426 -12.67 14.58 -10.52
C ASP A 426 -11.19 14.26 -10.29
N TRP A 427 -10.80 13.00 -10.56
CA TRP A 427 -9.46 12.51 -10.27
C TRP A 427 -8.36 13.14 -11.12
N ALA A 428 -8.68 13.57 -12.35
CA ALA A 428 -7.72 14.25 -13.21
C ALA A 428 -7.33 15.60 -12.58
N VAL A 429 -8.33 16.41 -12.19
CA VAL A 429 -8.08 17.69 -11.50
C VAL A 429 -7.35 17.46 -10.18
N ILE A 430 -7.79 16.49 -9.38
CA ILE A 430 -7.17 16.18 -8.09
C ILE A 430 -5.69 15.83 -8.28
N ARG A 431 -5.34 14.94 -9.22
CA ARG A 431 -3.94 14.56 -9.50
C ARG A 431 -3.12 15.73 -10.00
N PHE A 432 -3.67 16.50 -10.94
CA PHE A 432 -3.01 17.66 -11.52
C PHE A 432 -2.66 18.70 -10.45
N VAL A 433 -3.67 19.12 -9.68
CA VAL A 433 -3.52 20.12 -8.62
C VAL A 433 -2.61 19.61 -7.49
N SER A 434 -2.76 18.34 -7.08
CA SER A 434 -1.88 17.74 -6.06
C SER A 434 -0.43 17.70 -6.50
N SER A 435 -0.18 17.51 -7.80
CA SER A 435 1.16 17.56 -8.35
C SER A 435 1.72 18.98 -8.37
N LEU A 436 0.95 19.98 -8.78
CA LEU A 436 1.35 21.39 -8.73
C LEU A 436 1.67 21.87 -7.31
N LEU A 437 0.87 21.43 -6.33
CA LEU A 437 1.09 21.66 -4.90
C LEU A 437 2.24 20.82 -4.32
N ARG A 438 2.83 19.93 -5.12
CA ARG A 438 3.92 19.01 -4.77
C ARG A 438 3.64 18.14 -3.54
N LYS A 439 2.42 17.62 -3.46
CA LYS A 439 1.96 16.79 -2.34
C LYS A 439 2.65 15.42 -2.31
N MET A 440 3.02 14.98 -1.10
CA MET A 440 3.70 13.72 -0.85
C MET A 440 2.87 12.81 0.05
N VAL A 441 3.00 11.50 -0.14
CA VAL A 441 2.48 10.51 0.81
C VAL A 441 3.55 10.15 1.85
N ASP A 442 3.18 10.11 3.12
CA ASP A 442 4.10 9.81 4.23
C ASP A 442 4.66 8.38 4.20
N SER A 443 3.94 7.45 3.56
CA SER A 443 4.28 6.02 3.53
C SER A 443 5.26 5.60 2.44
N LEU A 444 5.79 6.52 1.62
CA LEU A 444 6.68 6.19 0.49
C LEU A 444 8.00 5.56 0.92
N ALA A 445 8.73 6.15 1.87
CA ALA A 445 10.00 5.59 2.35
C ALA A 445 9.83 4.20 3.00
N PRO A 446 8.80 3.98 3.85
CA PRO A 446 8.42 2.63 4.28
C PRO A 446 8.11 1.68 3.12
N ALA A 447 7.35 2.11 2.11
CA ALA A 447 6.99 1.30 0.95
C ALA A 447 8.24 0.86 0.15
N VAL A 448 9.18 1.78 -0.11
CA VAL A 448 10.46 1.44 -0.75
C VAL A 448 11.24 0.43 0.10
N THR A 449 11.38 0.70 1.40
CA THR A 449 12.12 -0.19 2.31
C THR A 449 11.53 -1.60 2.31
N ASN A 450 10.21 -1.70 2.26
CA ASN A 450 9.47 -2.95 2.24
C ASN A 450 9.76 -3.80 0.99
N LEU A 451 9.97 -3.16 -0.16
CA LEU A 451 10.36 -3.81 -1.41
C LEU A 451 11.83 -4.23 -1.39
N LEU A 452 12.72 -3.36 -0.90
CA LEU A 452 14.16 -3.64 -0.80
C LEU A 452 14.47 -4.83 0.11
N VAL A 453 13.80 -4.93 1.26
CA VAL A 453 14.00 -6.04 2.22
C VAL A 453 13.59 -7.39 1.62
N ARG A 454 12.74 -7.41 0.59
CA ARG A 454 12.38 -8.62 -0.17
C ARG A 454 13.28 -8.86 -1.39
N GLY A 455 14.45 -8.22 -1.42
CA GLY A 455 15.43 -8.39 -2.48
C GLY A 455 15.00 -7.81 -3.82
N LYS A 456 14.07 -6.84 -3.83
CA LYS A 456 13.66 -6.14 -5.04
C LYS A 456 14.41 -4.82 -5.17
N ILE A 457 14.78 -4.43 -6.38
CA ILE A 457 15.29 -3.09 -6.69
C ILE A 457 14.15 -2.28 -7.29
N VAL A 458 14.01 -1.01 -6.91
CA VAL A 458 12.92 -0.15 -7.40
C VAL A 458 13.51 0.96 -8.27
N THR A 459 12.85 1.34 -9.37
CA THR A 459 13.20 2.54 -10.13
C THR A 459 12.04 3.52 -10.26
N LEU A 460 12.36 4.80 -10.15
CA LEU A 460 11.43 5.92 -10.34
C LEU A 460 11.86 6.71 -11.59
N GLY A 461 10.94 6.88 -12.53
CA GLY A 461 11.18 7.60 -13.78
C GLY A 461 9.98 7.51 -14.71
N ILE A 462 10.12 8.13 -15.89
CA ILE A 462 9.13 8.09 -16.96
C ILE A 462 9.63 7.14 -18.05
N PHE A 463 8.71 6.38 -18.66
CA PHE A 463 9.01 5.51 -19.79
C PHE A 463 9.75 6.26 -20.90
N GLY A 464 10.81 5.64 -21.45
CA GLY A 464 11.64 6.22 -22.51
C GLY A 464 12.71 7.20 -22.04
N PHE A 465 12.77 7.54 -20.75
CA PHE A 465 13.75 8.46 -20.18
C PHE A 465 14.61 7.82 -19.08
N GLU A 466 15.57 8.59 -18.55
CA GLU A 466 16.41 8.14 -17.44
C GLU A 466 15.59 7.83 -16.19
N GLU A 467 15.91 6.72 -15.55
CA GLU A 467 15.28 6.29 -14.30
C GLU A 467 16.29 6.32 -13.15
N THR A 468 15.82 6.79 -12.01
CA THR A 468 16.59 6.73 -10.77
C THR A 468 16.46 5.37 -10.13
N VAL A 469 17.59 4.72 -9.85
CA VAL A 469 17.62 3.40 -9.19
C VAL A 469 17.68 3.59 -7.69
N ILE A 470 16.80 2.89 -6.99
CA ILE A 470 16.76 2.83 -5.53
C ILE A 470 17.04 1.40 -5.11
N ASP A 471 18.24 1.18 -4.59
CA ASP A 471 18.80 -0.11 -4.15
C ASP A 471 19.05 -0.15 -2.63
N LYS A 472 18.88 0.98 -1.94
CA LYS A 472 19.05 1.15 -0.50
C LYS A 472 17.96 2.01 0.11
N PRO A 473 17.67 1.87 1.43
CA PRO A 473 16.69 2.70 2.11
C PRO A 473 17.00 4.19 1.90
N ILE A 474 15.97 4.95 1.55
CA ILE A 474 16.06 6.34 1.14
C ILE A 474 15.20 7.22 2.06
N ARG A 475 15.64 8.46 2.33
CA ARG A 475 14.90 9.40 3.19
C ARG A 475 13.73 10.01 2.41
N PRO A 476 12.62 10.38 3.08
CA PRO A 476 11.45 10.98 2.42
C PRO A 476 11.78 12.20 1.55
N ASN A 477 12.66 13.09 2.01
CA ASN A 477 13.07 14.28 1.26
C ASN A 477 13.89 13.95 0.00
N ASP A 478 14.62 12.83 0.00
CA ASP A 478 15.37 12.41 -1.17
C ASP A 478 14.42 11.80 -2.23
N ILE A 479 13.35 11.11 -1.81
CA ILE A 479 12.25 10.69 -2.70
C ILE A 479 11.54 11.91 -3.30
N TYR A 480 11.26 12.93 -2.49
CA TYR A 480 10.64 14.18 -2.95
C TYR A 480 11.43 14.81 -4.11
N LYS A 481 12.76 14.92 -3.95
CA LYS A 481 13.65 15.45 -4.99
C LYS A 481 13.63 14.62 -6.27
N ILE A 482 13.49 13.30 -6.16
CA ILE A 482 13.39 12.42 -7.33
C ILE A 482 12.07 12.65 -8.07
N LEU A 483 10.94 12.67 -7.36
CA LEU A 483 9.62 12.78 -7.99
C LEU A 483 9.35 14.16 -8.62
N TYR A 484 9.84 15.23 -7.98
CA TYR A 484 9.59 16.61 -8.40
C TYR A 484 10.79 17.27 -9.11
N ASN A 485 11.69 16.47 -9.70
CA ASN A 485 12.73 16.98 -10.58
C ASN A 485 12.21 17.26 -12.00
N ASP A 486 13.07 17.87 -12.82
CA ASP A 486 12.75 18.21 -14.21
C ASP A 486 12.56 16.97 -15.09
N ASN A 487 13.17 15.83 -14.73
CA ASN A 487 13.05 14.59 -15.49
C ASN A 487 11.67 13.93 -15.37
N ILE A 488 11.02 14.03 -14.20
CA ILE A 488 9.69 13.46 -13.97
C ILE A 488 8.64 14.56 -14.07
N PHE A 489 8.58 15.46 -13.09
CA PHE A 489 7.57 16.50 -13.01
C PHE A 489 7.67 17.49 -14.17
N GLY A 490 8.88 17.87 -14.57
CA GLY A 490 9.09 18.80 -15.69
C GLY A 490 8.61 18.28 -17.04
N ARG A 491 8.58 16.95 -17.24
CA ARG A 491 8.09 16.32 -18.48
C ARG A 491 6.59 16.04 -18.43
N SER A 492 6.08 15.67 -17.26
CA SER A 492 4.65 15.40 -17.08
C SER A 492 4.23 15.65 -15.64
N ILE A 493 3.28 16.58 -15.50
CA ILE A 493 2.75 16.99 -14.20
C ILE A 493 2.14 15.78 -13.47
N PHE A 494 1.41 14.90 -14.15
CA PHE A 494 0.74 13.77 -13.51
C PHE A 494 1.68 12.69 -12.94
N HIS A 495 2.85 12.46 -13.56
CA HIS A 495 3.67 11.29 -13.28
C HIS A 495 4.22 11.28 -11.85
N ALA A 496 4.57 12.44 -11.29
CA ALA A 496 5.09 12.54 -9.92
C ALA A 496 4.12 11.95 -8.88
N VAL A 497 2.82 12.05 -9.15
CA VAL A 497 1.76 11.62 -8.24
C VAL A 497 1.31 10.18 -8.58
N LEU A 498 1.17 9.83 -9.86
CA LEU A 498 0.88 8.46 -10.29
C LEU A 498 1.95 7.45 -9.84
N LEU A 499 3.23 7.84 -9.87
CA LEU A 499 4.32 7.01 -9.37
C LEU A 499 4.18 6.74 -7.86
N GLN A 500 3.70 7.70 -7.07
CA GLN A 500 3.42 7.50 -5.65
C GLN A 500 2.28 6.51 -5.42
N GLU A 501 1.17 6.63 -6.17
CA GLU A 501 0.04 5.69 -6.10
C GLU A 501 0.49 4.25 -6.42
N VAL A 502 1.21 4.08 -7.54
CA VAL A 502 1.68 2.75 -7.95
C VAL A 502 2.70 2.19 -6.96
N LEU A 503 3.65 2.98 -6.46
CA LEU A 503 4.62 2.53 -5.46
C LEU A 503 3.96 1.98 -4.19
N ILE A 504 2.95 2.70 -3.68
CA ILE A 504 2.21 2.29 -2.47
C ILE A 504 1.46 0.99 -2.73
N ASN A 505 0.74 0.90 -3.86
CA ASN A 505 -0.01 -0.29 -4.21
C ASN A 505 0.90 -1.50 -4.48
N VAL A 506 2.04 -1.31 -5.13
CA VAL A 506 3.05 -2.37 -5.33
C VAL A 506 3.59 -2.87 -4.00
N SER A 507 3.93 -1.97 -3.08
CA SER A 507 4.36 -2.36 -1.72
C SER A 507 3.26 -3.12 -0.97
N LEU A 508 2.00 -2.72 -1.12
CA LEU A 508 0.86 -3.41 -0.53
C LEU A 508 0.71 -4.83 -1.12
N PHE A 509 0.69 -4.97 -2.44
CA PHE A 509 0.62 -6.28 -3.10
C PHE A 509 1.79 -7.18 -2.77
N MET A 510 3.00 -6.63 -2.59
CA MET A 510 4.16 -7.42 -2.16
C MET A 510 3.98 -7.98 -0.73
N ASN A 511 3.24 -7.28 0.14
CA ASN A 511 2.92 -7.78 1.48
C ASN A 511 1.83 -8.86 1.44
N THR A 512 0.77 -8.64 0.66
CA THR A 512 -0.42 -9.48 0.68
C THR A 512 -0.29 -10.69 -0.26
N TYR A 513 0.30 -10.49 -1.44
CA TYR A 513 0.39 -11.44 -2.55
C TYR A 513 1.80 -11.46 -3.18
N PRO A 514 2.85 -11.88 -2.44
CA PRO A 514 4.23 -11.87 -2.93
C PRO A 514 4.43 -12.66 -4.24
N GLN A 515 3.59 -13.68 -4.49
CA GLN A 515 3.62 -14.50 -5.70
C GLN A 515 3.41 -13.72 -7.01
N LEU A 516 2.73 -12.56 -6.97
CA LEU A 516 2.52 -11.70 -8.15
C LEU A 516 3.85 -11.16 -8.71
N PHE A 517 4.90 -11.14 -7.88
CA PHE A 517 6.23 -10.62 -8.21
C PHE A 517 7.25 -11.73 -8.49
N ASN A 518 6.79 -12.98 -8.67
CA ASN A 518 7.64 -14.06 -9.13
C ASN A 518 8.19 -13.74 -10.52
N GLY A 519 9.50 -13.93 -10.69
CA GLY A 519 10.20 -13.58 -11.93
C GLY A 519 10.48 -12.08 -12.11
N ILE A 520 10.09 -11.20 -11.18
CA ILE A 520 10.39 -9.76 -11.25
C ILE A 520 11.47 -9.45 -10.21
N LEU A 521 12.71 -9.15 -10.64
CA LEU A 521 13.78 -8.71 -9.73
C LEU A 521 13.80 -7.19 -9.54
N LYS A 522 13.65 -6.46 -10.64
CA LYS A 522 13.70 -5.01 -10.69
C LYS A 522 12.31 -4.48 -11.03
N ILE A 523 11.72 -3.73 -10.11
CA ILE A 523 10.42 -3.09 -10.25
C ILE A 523 10.63 -1.70 -10.85
N ARG A 524 10.33 -1.57 -12.15
CA ARG A 524 10.46 -0.31 -12.88
C ARG A 524 9.12 0.39 -12.96
N LEU A 525 8.88 1.40 -12.12
CA LEU A 525 7.54 1.99 -12.00
C LEU A 525 7.11 2.75 -13.25
N GLY A 526 8.04 3.38 -13.97
CA GLY A 526 7.74 4.05 -15.24
C GLY A 526 7.22 3.08 -16.31
N TRP A 527 7.87 1.91 -16.44
CA TRP A 527 7.41 0.84 -17.34
C TRP A 527 6.12 0.18 -16.87
N MET A 528 5.92 0.07 -15.55
CA MET A 528 4.67 -0.46 -15.00
C MET A 528 3.48 0.45 -15.30
N LEU A 529 3.65 1.78 -15.20
CA LEU A 529 2.63 2.73 -15.65
C LEU A 529 2.34 2.58 -17.14
N GLU A 530 3.35 2.36 -17.97
CA GLU A 530 3.15 2.12 -19.40
C GLU A 530 2.39 0.81 -19.67
N ALA A 531 2.70 -0.25 -18.93
CA ALA A 531 1.94 -1.49 -18.98
C ALA A 531 0.47 -1.29 -18.61
N MET A 532 0.20 -0.45 -17.60
CA MET A 532 -1.15 -0.09 -17.19
C MET A 532 -1.91 0.70 -18.27
N LYS A 533 -1.25 1.63 -18.99
CA LYS A 533 -1.86 2.33 -20.13
C LYS A 533 -2.26 1.35 -21.23
N LEU A 534 -1.34 0.48 -21.64
CA LEU A 534 -1.60 -0.56 -22.64
C LEU A 534 -2.73 -1.50 -22.20
N ALA A 535 -2.80 -1.84 -20.91
CA ALA A 535 -3.89 -2.65 -20.38
C ALA A 535 -5.25 -1.94 -20.47
N LEU A 536 -5.32 -0.62 -20.24
CA LEU A 536 -6.55 0.15 -20.48
C LEU A 536 -6.96 0.11 -21.96
N GLU A 537 -6.01 0.25 -22.88
CA GLU A 537 -6.27 0.18 -24.31
C GLU A 537 -6.85 -1.19 -24.71
N TYR A 538 -6.37 -2.29 -24.10
CA TYR A 538 -6.89 -3.63 -24.37
C TYR A 538 -8.26 -3.90 -23.76
N LEU A 539 -8.57 -3.28 -22.62
CA LEU A 539 -9.87 -3.43 -21.95
C LEU A 539 -10.94 -2.52 -22.56
N ARG A 540 -10.55 -1.62 -23.46
CA ARG A 540 -11.45 -0.67 -24.11
C ARG A 540 -12.44 -1.39 -25.02
N THR A 541 -13.73 -1.11 -24.81
CA THR A 541 -14.82 -1.68 -25.64
C THR A 541 -15.16 -0.75 -26.81
N ASP A 542 -15.12 0.57 -26.58
CA ASP A 542 -15.43 1.59 -27.59
C ASP A 542 -14.15 2.33 -28.03
N PRO A 543 -13.76 2.30 -29.32
CA PRO A 543 -12.59 3.00 -29.80
C PRO A 543 -12.64 4.53 -29.69
N GLU A 544 -13.82 5.13 -29.53
CA GLU A 544 -13.98 6.59 -29.37
C GLU A 544 -13.81 7.05 -27.91
N GLU A 545 -13.96 6.15 -26.93
CA GLU A 545 -13.78 6.48 -25.52
C GLU A 545 -12.28 6.61 -25.19
N VAL A 546 -11.84 7.81 -24.80
CA VAL A 546 -10.46 8.06 -24.39
C VAL A 546 -10.38 7.98 -22.86
N VAL A 547 -10.05 6.79 -22.34
CA VAL A 547 -9.82 6.58 -20.91
C VAL A 547 -8.32 6.61 -20.63
N THR A 548 -7.86 7.62 -19.89
CA THR A 548 -6.46 7.74 -19.46
C THR A 548 -6.29 7.41 -17.98
N LEU A 549 -5.06 7.06 -17.57
CA LEU A 549 -4.72 6.82 -16.17
C LEU A 549 -5.01 8.02 -15.26
N ASN A 550 -5.05 9.24 -15.82
CA ASN A 550 -5.26 10.47 -15.07
C ASN A 550 -6.70 10.58 -14.56
N VAL A 551 -7.66 10.02 -15.30
CA VAL A 551 -9.10 10.16 -15.04
C VAL A 551 -9.63 9.07 -14.11
N ILE A 552 -9.07 7.86 -14.16
CA ILE A 552 -9.60 6.73 -13.38
C ILE A 552 -9.35 6.87 -11.87
N SER A 553 -10.25 6.33 -11.05
CA SER A 553 -10.12 6.43 -9.58
C SER A 553 -8.87 5.72 -9.03
N PRO A 554 -8.33 6.13 -7.87
CA PRO A 554 -7.26 5.41 -7.18
C PRO A 554 -7.52 3.91 -6.98
N ASN A 555 -8.78 3.52 -6.72
CA ASN A 555 -9.20 2.13 -6.65
C ASN A 555 -9.06 1.43 -8.01
N ASN A 556 -9.47 2.09 -9.10
CA ASN A 556 -9.29 1.52 -10.44
C ASN A 556 -7.80 1.44 -10.83
N ILE A 557 -6.95 2.37 -10.39
CA ILE A 557 -5.48 2.25 -10.53
C ILE A 557 -4.97 0.98 -9.83
N LYS A 558 -5.43 0.72 -8.60
CA LYS A 558 -5.07 -0.50 -7.85
C LYS A 558 -5.56 -1.77 -8.56
N GLN A 559 -6.80 -1.79 -9.03
CA GLN A 559 -7.38 -2.92 -9.77
C GLN A 559 -6.67 -3.17 -11.11
N LEU A 560 -6.35 -2.11 -11.84
CA LEU A 560 -5.61 -2.20 -13.09
C LEU A 560 -4.18 -2.71 -12.86
N LEU A 561 -3.54 -2.29 -11.78
CA LEU A 561 -2.24 -2.82 -11.38
C LEU A 561 -2.32 -4.31 -11.03
N ASP A 562 -3.35 -4.74 -10.30
CA ASP A 562 -3.59 -6.16 -10.01
C ASP A 562 -3.79 -6.98 -11.30
N TYR A 563 -4.59 -6.44 -12.24
CA TYR A 563 -4.75 -7.01 -13.57
C TYR A 563 -3.38 -7.16 -14.26
N VAL A 564 -2.60 -6.10 -14.38
CA VAL A 564 -1.28 -6.12 -15.03
C VAL A 564 -0.32 -7.11 -14.37
N LEU A 565 -0.32 -7.20 -13.04
CA LEU A 565 0.55 -8.10 -12.29
C LEU A 565 0.09 -9.57 -12.39
N THR A 566 -1.19 -9.85 -12.60
CA THR A 566 -1.68 -11.22 -12.62
C THR A 566 -1.31 -11.94 -13.93
N THR A 567 -0.65 -13.10 -13.82
CA THR A 567 -0.17 -13.94 -14.93
C THR A 567 -1.00 -15.19 -15.18
N GLN A 568 -1.73 -15.66 -14.17
CA GLN A 568 -2.42 -16.94 -14.20
C GLN A 568 -3.85 -16.80 -14.73
N GLN A 569 -4.21 -17.77 -15.59
CA GLN A 569 -5.52 -18.07 -16.14
C GLN A 569 -6.52 -18.34 -15.00
N SER A 570 -7.04 -17.28 -14.39
CA SER A 570 -8.37 -17.37 -13.77
C SER A 570 -9.36 -17.38 -14.92
N GLY A 571 -10.29 -18.34 -14.94
CA GLY A 571 -11.21 -18.59 -16.07
C GLY A 571 -12.05 -17.40 -16.55
N ASP A 572 -11.96 -16.26 -15.86
CA ASP A 572 -12.69 -15.02 -16.13
C ASP A 572 -11.83 -13.91 -16.78
N ILE A 573 -10.50 -14.06 -16.88
CA ILE A 573 -9.67 -13.10 -17.62
C ILE A 573 -9.64 -13.55 -19.08
N GLU A 574 -10.28 -12.79 -19.97
CA GLU A 574 -10.20 -12.96 -21.43
C GLU A 574 -8.76 -13.29 -21.83
N GLN A 575 -8.58 -14.38 -22.59
CA GLN A 575 -7.28 -14.92 -22.93
C GLN A 575 -6.42 -13.84 -23.61
N ARG A 576 -5.50 -13.21 -22.86
CA ARG A 576 -4.53 -12.27 -23.41
C ARG A 576 -3.82 -12.92 -24.60
N SER A 577 -3.72 -12.18 -25.70
CA SER A 577 -2.96 -12.66 -26.85
C SER A 577 -1.49 -12.87 -26.45
N SER A 578 -0.79 -13.75 -27.17
CA SER A 578 0.64 -13.99 -26.93
C SER A 578 1.46 -12.69 -27.04
N PHE A 579 1.03 -11.76 -27.89
CA PHE A 579 1.65 -10.44 -28.05
C PHE A 579 1.43 -9.56 -26.82
N GLN A 580 0.18 -9.43 -26.36
CA GLN A 580 -0.17 -8.67 -25.16
C GLN A 580 0.58 -9.19 -23.93
N LYS A 581 0.66 -10.52 -23.78
CA LYS A 581 1.40 -11.15 -22.68
C LYS A 581 2.89 -10.78 -22.71
N ARG A 582 3.54 -10.83 -23.87
CA ARG A 582 4.95 -10.45 -24.03
C ARG A 582 5.18 -8.97 -23.75
N GLN A 583 4.28 -8.08 -24.19
CA GLN A 583 4.39 -6.66 -23.90
C GLN A 583 4.27 -6.40 -22.39
N MET A 584 3.30 -7.01 -21.72
CA MET A 584 3.09 -6.84 -20.28
C MET A 584 4.26 -7.41 -19.48
N ASP A 585 4.63 -8.68 -19.71
CA ASP A 585 5.74 -9.31 -18.98
C ASP A 585 7.08 -8.60 -19.28
N GLY A 586 7.28 -8.13 -20.51
CA GLY A 586 8.45 -7.32 -20.88
C GLY A 586 8.51 -5.99 -20.14
N ALA A 587 7.42 -5.24 -20.09
CA ALA A 587 7.34 -3.98 -19.34
C ALA A 587 7.55 -4.18 -17.83
N LEU A 588 7.03 -5.28 -17.28
CA LEU A 588 7.24 -5.66 -15.88
C LEU A 588 8.64 -6.22 -15.60
N SER A 589 9.47 -6.42 -16.62
CA SER A 589 10.75 -7.16 -16.51
C SER A 589 10.56 -8.54 -15.86
N ARG A 590 9.42 -9.18 -16.14
CA ARG A 590 9.07 -10.49 -15.62
C ARG A 590 9.68 -11.57 -16.50
N VAL A 591 10.41 -12.48 -15.87
CA VAL A 591 10.98 -13.64 -16.53
C VAL A 591 10.29 -14.94 -16.10
N PRO A 592 10.37 -16.02 -16.92
CA PRO A 592 9.87 -17.34 -16.53
C PRO A 592 10.53 -17.90 -15.27
N VAL A 593 9.89 -18.89 -14.67
CA VAL A 593 10.47 -19.64 -13.54
C VAL A 593 11.79 -20.26 -13.97
N HIS A 594 12.78 -20.28 -13.07
CA HIS A 594 14.14 -20.77 -13.30
C HIS A 594 14.96 -20.00 -14.36
N PHE A 595 14.47 -18.88 -14.90
CA PHE A 595 15.23 -18.12 -15.90
C PHE A 595 16.64 -17.76 -15.43
N TYR A 596 16.78 -17.19 -14.23
CA TYR A 596 18.09 -16.81 -13.70
C TYR A 596 18.98 -18.01 -13.39
N GLU A 597 18.40 -19.13 -12.91
CA GLU A 597 19.13 -20.38 -12.68
C GLU A 597 19.68 -20.96 -13.99
N HIS A 598 18.87 -20.95 -15.05
CA HIS A 598 19.31 -21.36 -16.39
C HIS A 598 20.40 -20.43 -16.93
N VAL A 599 20.25 -19.11 -16.79
CA VAL A 599 21.30 -18.14 -17.20
C VAL A 599 22.61 -18.41 -16.45
N TRP A 600 22.53 -18.69 -15.15
CA TRP A 600 23.70 -19.03 -14.34
C TRP A 600 24.36 -20.34 -14.78
N SER A 601 23.55 -21.38 -15.01
CA SER A 601 24.03 -22.68 -15.51
C SER A 601 24.73 -22.56 -16.87
N ILE A 602 24.26 -21.65 -17.73
CA ILE A 602 24.93 -21.35 -19.00
C ILE A 602 26.26 -20.64 -18.74
N LEU A 603 26.29 -19.62 -17.89
CA LEU A 603 27.51 -18.86 -17.55
C LEU A 603 28.60 -19.75 -16.94
N GLU A 604 28.23 -20.70 -16.07
CA GLU A 604 29.17 -21.69 -15.50
C GLU A 604 29.82 -22.57 -16.57
N ARG A 605 29.06 -22.90 -17.63
CA ARG A 605 29.47 -23.83 -18.69
C ARG A 605 30.07 -23.15 -19.92
N THR A 606 30.16 -21.82 -19.93
CA THR A 606 30.74 -21.06 -21.05
C THR A 606 32.15 -20.57 -20.69
N PRO A 607 33.21 -21.34 -21.00
CA PRO A 607 34.58 -20.89 -20.82
C PRO A 607 34.84 -19.68 -21.72
N GLY A 608 34.99 -18.50 -21.12
CA GLY A 608 35.10 -17.21 -21.80
C GLY A 608 33.91 -16.26 -21.60
N GLY A 609 32.82 -16.72 -20.97
CA GLY A 609 31.64 -15.91 -20.69
C GLY A 609 30.72 -15.67 -21.90
N ILE A 610 29.72 -14.81 -21.75
CA ILE A 610 28.72 -14.46 -22.78
C ILE A 610 28.82 -12.97 -23.08
N LYS A 611 29.05 -12.59 -24.34
CA LYS A 611 29.06 -11.18 -24.76
C LYS A 611 27.70 -10.75 -25.29
N LEU A 612 27.05 -9.81 -24.60
CA LEU A 612 25.75 -9.24 -24.97
C LEU A 612 25.88 -7.72 -25.14
N CYS A 613 25.49 -7.20 -26.30
CA CYS A 613 25.52 -5.76 -26.60
C CYS A 613 26.87 -5.08 -26.26
N GLY A 614 27.99 -5.78 -26.49
CA GLY A 614 29.33 -5.27 -26.18
C GLY A 614 29.80 -5.48 -24.74
N ILE A 615 28.91 -5.88 -23.82
CA ILE A 615 29.23 -6.19 -22.43
C ILE A 615 29.54 -7.68 -22.32
N LEU A 616 30.71 -8.00 -21.77
CA LEU A 616 31.09 -9.39 -21.47
C LEU A 616 30.58 -9.76 -20.07
N LEU A 617 29.68 -10.74 -20.01
CA LEU A 617 29.33 -11.44 -18.77
C LEU A 617 30.37 -12.55 -18.58
N PRO A 618 31.28 -12.45 -17.60
CA PRO A 618 32.33 -13.45 -17.43
C PRO A 618 31.76 -14.80 -17.00
N GLN A 619 32.52 -15.87 -17.21
CA GLN A 619 32.24 -17.14 -16.56
C GLN A 619 32.25 -16.93 -15.05
N VAL A 620 31.25 -17.49 -14.36
CA VAL A 620 31.21 -17.45 -12.91
C VAL A 620 31.64 -18.80 -12.37
N GLU A 621 32.72 -18.80 -11.61
CA GLU A 621 33.19 -19.96 -10.84
C GLU A 621 32.59 -19.86 -9.43
N LEU A 622 31.95 -20.94 -8.96
CA LEU A 622 31.38 -21.04 -7.62
C LEU A 622 32.45 -21.30 -6.56
#